data_AF-A0A2N4X4D7-F1
#
_entry.id   AF-A0A2N4X4D7-F1
#
_cell.length_a   1.000
_cell.length_b   1.000
_cell.length_c   1.000
_cell.angle_alpha   90.00
_cell.angle_beta   90.00
_cell.angle_gamma   90.00
#
_symmetry.space_group_name_H-M   'P 1'
#
loop_
_entity.id
_entity.type
_entity.pdbx_description
1 polymer ?
#
loop_
_entity_poly.entity_id
_entity_poly.type
_entity_poly.pdbx_seq_one_letter_code
_entity_poly.pdbx_strand_id
1 'polypeptide(L)'
;MAFVGCPFRLHGRDPAAGLDCIGLIEASLLAIGRPARLPNRYALRTGRWHGLDEMAQSCGFALAPGAELPGDICLFRPSAMQMHFAITGPDAAIRIEAHAGLRKVVATPTSASTPLRRWRMD
;
A
#
# COMPACT_ATOMS: atom_id res chain seq x y z
N MET A 1 2.02 9.32 -8.30
CA MET A 1 1.74 10.67 -7.75
C MET A 1 0.27 11.06 -7.80
N ALA A 2 -0.54 10.52 -8.72
CA ALA A 2 -1.94 10.96 -8.94
C ALA A 2 -2.84 11.00 -7.68
N PHE A 3 -2.58 10.17 -6.67
CA PHE A 3 -3.38 10.12 -5.44
C PHE A 3 -2.80 10.90 -4.26
N VAL A 4 -1.60 11.48 -4.38
CA VAL A 4 -1.02 12.28 -3.30
C VAL A 4 -1.95 13.46 -3.02
N GLY A 5 -2.33 13.64 -1.76
CA GLY A 5 -3.31 14.64 -1.33
C GLY A 5 -4.75 14.12 -1.19
N CYS A 6 -5.09 12.95 -1.74
CA CYS A 6 -6.41 12.33 -1.51
C CYS A 6 -6.69 12.17 -0.01
N PRO A 7 -7.92 12.42 0.48
CA PRO A 7 -8.24 12.28 1.89
C PRO A 7 -7.97 10.86 2.40
N PHE A 8 -7.67 10.73 3.69
CA PHE A 8 -7.65 9.42 4.32
C PHE A 8 -9.06 9.04 4.77
N ARG A 9 -9.47 7.81 4.45
CA ARG A 9 -10.67 7.20 5.01
C ARG A 9 -10.41 5.72 5.27
N LEU A 10 -10.58 5.27 6.51
CA LEU A 10 -10.54 3.85 6.82
C LEU A 10 -11.62 3.11 6.00
N HIS A 11 -11.22 2.04 5.32
CA HIS A 11 -12.06 1.28 4.37
C HIS A 11 -12.45 2.09 3.12
N GLY A 12 -11.72 3.19 2.87
CA GLY A 12 -11.94 4.08 1.73
C GLY A 12 -11.45 3.46 0.42
N ARG A 13 -12.24 3.60 -0.64
CA ARG A 13 -11.99 3.05 -2.00
C ARG A 13 -12.18 4.06 -3.12
N ASP A 14 -12.55 5.28 -2.77
CA ASP A 14 -12.81 6.36 -3.70
C ASP A 14 -11.80 7.48 -3.44
N PRO A 15 -10.94 7.85 -4.41
CA PRO A 15 -9.99 8.95 -4.26
C PRO A 15 -10.59 10.28 -3.80
N ALA A 16 -11.85 10.57 -4.14
CA ALA A 16 -12.54 11.80 -3.75
C ALA A 16 -13.07 11.73 -2.31
N ALA A 17 -13.68 10.62 -1.91
CA ALA A 17 -14.21 10.43 -0.56
C ALA A 17 -13.15 9.99 0.47
N GLY A 18 -12.01 9.49 -0.01
CA GLY A 18 -10.83 9.11 0.74
C GLY A 18 -10.41 7.65 0.59
N LEU A 19 -9.13 7.40 0.83
CA LEU A 19 -8.45 6.12 0.69
C LEU A 19 -7.78 5.69 2.00
N ASP A 20 -7.70 4.39 2.25
CA ASP A 20 -6.73 3.81 3.19
C ASP A 20 -5.56 3.19 2.41
N CYS A 21 -4.65 2.49 3.12
CA CYS A 21 -3.48 1.90 2.48
C CYS A 21 -3.83 0.79 1.47
N ILE A 22 -4.95 0.08 1.64
CA ILE A 22 -5.42 -0.91 0.67
C ILE A 22 -6.13 -0.20 -0.48
N GLY A 23 -6.99 0.78 -0.18
CA GLY A 23 -7.71 1.57 -1.17
C GLY A 23 -6.77 2.33 -2.09
N LEU A 24 -5.62 2.79 -1.59
CA LEU A 24 -4.55 3.35 -2.41
C LEU A 24 -3.99 2.32 -3.41
N ILE A 25 -3.79 1.07 -2.99
CA ILE A 25 -3.36 -0.01 -3.89
C ILE A 25 -4.45 -0.29 -4.93
N GLU A 26 -5.71 -0.48 -4.51
CA GLU A 26 -6.84 -0.73 -5.42
C GLU A 26 -7.00 0.40 -6.45
N ALA A 27 -6.94 1.67 -6.01
CA ALA A 27 -7.04 2.82 -6.89
C ALA A 27 -5.84 2.91 -7.86
N SER A 28 -4.64 2.57 -7.40
CA SER A 28 -3.43 2.53 -8.24
C SER A 28 -3.52 1.45 -9.31
N LEU A 29 -3.98 0.27 -8.93
CA LEU A 29 -4.22 -0.86 -9.82
C LEU A 29 -5.30 -0.53 -10.88
N LEU A 30 -6.40 0.10 -10.47
CA LEU A 30 -7.43 0.56 -11.39
C LEU A 30 -6.89 1.59 -12.39
N ALA A 31 -6.07 2.55 -11.93
CA ALA A 31 -5.51 3.60 -12.77
C ALA A 31 -4.56 3.08 -13.87
N ILE A 32 -3.94 1.91 -13.67
CA ILE A 32 -3.09 1.26 -14.68
C ILE A 32 -3.84 0.17 -15.48
N GLY A 33 -5.16 0.11 -15.38
CA GLY A 33 -5.98 -0.84 -16.13
C GLY A 33 -5.93 -2.28 -15.62
N ARG A 34 -5.50 -2.50 -14.37
CA ARG A 34 -5.40 -3.83 -13.73
C ARG A 34 -6.28 -3.89 -12.48
N PRO A 35 -7.62 -3.79 -12.58
CA PRO A 35 -8.49 -3.72 -11.42
C PRO A 35 -8.37 -4.97 -10.53
N ALA A 36 -8.23 -4.76 -9.23
CA ALA A 36 -8.25 -5.83 -8.22
C ALA A 36 -9.25 -5.49 -7.12
N ARG A 37 -9.92 -6.51 -6.56
CA ARG A 37 -10.75 -6.37 -5.38
C ARG A 37 -9.98 -6.88 -4.16
N LEU A 38 -9.48 -5.97 -3.34
CA LEU A 38 -8.76 -6.31 -2.12
C LEU A 38 -9.72 -6.28 -0.90
N PRO A 39 -9.31 -6.87 0.24
CA PRO A 39 -10.16 -6.93 1.41
C PRO A 39 -10.55 -5.54 1.92
N ASN A 40 -11.84 -5.30 2.08
CA ASN A 40 -12.36 -4.03 2.62
C ASN A 40 -12.69 -4.08 4.12
N ARG A 41 -12.75 -5.28 4.71
CA ARG A 41 -13.04 -5.49 6.13
C ARG A 41 -11.81 -6.06 6.82
N TYR A 42 -11.08 -5.19 7.49
CA TYR A 42 -9.91 -5.55 8.28
C TYR A 42 -9.86 -4.69 9.54
N ALA A 43 -9.37 -5.25 10.64
CA ALA A 43 -9.14 -4.46 11.83
C ALA A 43 -7.87 -3.61 11.67
N LEU A 44 -7.93 -2.32 12.03
CA LEU A 44 -6.71 -1.50 12.15
C LEU A 44 -5.75 -2.04 13.20
N ARG A 45 -6.29 -2.67 14.25
CA ARG A 45 -5.54 -3.32 15.32
C ARG A 45 -5.42 -4.81 15.03
N THR A 46 -4.40 -5.17 14.27
CA THR A 46 -4.07 -6.57 14.01
C THR A 46 -2.56 -6.73 13.89
N GLY A 47 -2.04 -7.79 14.52
CA GLY A 47 -0.63 -8.12 14.45
C GLY A 47 -0.26 -9.06 13.30
N ARG A 48 -1.25 -9.64 12.61
CA ARG A 48 -1.01 -10.64 11.55
C ARG A 48 -2.13 -10.60 10.52
N TRP A 49 -1.73 -10.66 9.25
CA TRP A 49 -2.60 -11.00 8.15
C TRP A 49 -2.05 -12.29 7.53
N HIS A 50 -2.92 -13.28 7.41
CA HIS A 50 -2.62 -14.55 6.78
C HIS A 50 -3.00 -14.48 5.30
N GLY A 51 -2.33 -15.23 4.44
CA GLY A 51 -2.69 -15.32 3.03
C GLY A 51 -2.26 -14.13 2.16
N LEU A 52 -1.35 -13.27 2.65
CA LEU A 52 -0.97 -12.06 1.92
C LEU A 52 -0.25 -12.35 0.61
N ASP A 53 0.62 -13.37 0.58
CA ASP A 53 1.35 -13.72 -0.64
C ASP A 53 0.41 -14.30 -1.69
N GLU A 54 -0.49 -15.18 -1.28
CA GLU A 54 -1.51 -15.79 -2.12
C GLU A 54 -2.48 -14.73 -2.68
N MET A 55 -2.86 -13.76 -1.85
CA MET A 55 -3.65 -12.62 -2.28
C MET A 55 -2.91 -11.76 -3.29
N ALA A 56 -1.63 -11.43 -3.03
CA ALA A 56 -0.80 -10.68 -3.95
C ALA A 56 -0.67 -11.41 -5.30
N GLN A 57 -0.41 -12.72 -5.28
CA GLN A 57 -0.36 -13.58 -6.47
C GLN A 57 -1.68 -13.57 -7.26
N SER A 58 -2.82 -13.64 -6.58
CA SER A 58 -4.14 -13.55 -7.24
C SER A 58 -4.38 -12.20 -7.95
N CYS A 59 -3.62 -11.17 -7.57
CA CYS A 59 -3.65 -9.85 -8.18
C CYS A 59 -2.51 -9.64 -9.20
N GLY A 60 -1.77 -10.69 -9.55
CA GLY A 60 -0.67 -10.63 -10.53
C GLY A 60 0.64 -10.10 -9.97
N PHE A 61 0.83 -10.15 -8.64
CA PHE A 61 2.09 -9.80 -8.01
C PHE A 61 2.89 -11.02 -7.57
N ALA A 62 4.21 -10.96 -7.66
CA ALA A 62 5.14 -11.92 -7.08
C ALA A 62 5.92 -11.28 -5.92
N LEU A 63 6.50 -12.11 -5.05
CA LEU A 63 7.45 -11.64 -4.03
C LEU A 63 8.67 -10.99 -4.70
N ALA A 64 9.03 -9.79 -4.26
CA ALA A 64 10.14 -9.03 -4.83
C ALA A 64 11.40 -9.17 -3.95
N PRO A 65 12.48 -9.82 -4.43
CA PRO A 65 13.76 -9.84 -3.73
C PRO A 65 14.59 -8.56 -3.97
N GLY A 66 15.71 -8.43 -3.27
CA GLY A 66 16.70 -7.37 -3.55
C GLY A 66 16.30 -5.97 -3.08
N ALA A 67 16.54 -4.96 -3.93
CA ALA A 67 16.21 -3.56 -3.65
C ALA A 67 14.74 -3.24 -3.97
N GLU A 68 14.22 -2.21 -3.31
CA GLU A 68 12.94 -1.59 -3.67
C GLU A 68 13.05 -0.92 -5.04
N LEU A 69 12.09 -1.22 -5.92
CA LEU A 69 11.95 -0.56 -7.22
C LEU A 69 10.60 0.14 -7.32
N PRO A 70 10.47 1.10 -8.24
CA PRO A 70 9.19 1.76 -8.50
C PRO A 70 8.03 0.78 -8.70
N GLY A 71 6.91 1.05 -8.02
CA GLY A 71 5.71 0.23 -8.09
C GLY A 71 5.66 -0.94 -7.10
N ASP A 72 6.73 -1.20 -6.35
CA ASP A 72 6.69 -2.21 -5.28
C ASP A 72 5.61 -1.87 -4.25
N ILE A 73 4.86 -2.88 -3.85
CA ILE A 73 3.99 -2.81 -2.68
C ILE A 73 4.79 -3.30 -1.48
N CYS A 74 5.00 -2.42 -0.50
CA CYS A 74 5.81 -2.67 0.67
C CYS A 74 4.93 -2.77 1.92
N LEU A 75 5.10 -3.84 2.70
CA LEU A 75 4.43 -4.04 3.98
C LEU A 75 5.35 -3.65 5.14
N PHE A 76 4.84 -2.81 6.03
CA PHE A 76 5.51 -2.39 7.26
C PHE A 76 4.68 -2.76 8.48
N ARG A 77 5.36 -2.71 9.63
CA ARG A 77 4.74 -2.84 10.94
C ARG A 77 5.17 -1.68 11.84
N PRO A 78 4.52 -0.51 11.75
CA PRO A 78 4.90 0.66 12.53
C PRO A 78 4.72 0.45 14.05
N SER A 79 3.84 -0.47 14.45
CA SER A 79 3.70 -0.92 15.84
C SER A 79 3.23 -2.38 15.88
N ALA A 80 3.30 -3.01 17.06
CA ALA A 80 2.96 -4.43 17.23
C ALA A 80 1.59 -4.82 16.66
N MET A 81 0.62 -3.90 16.67
CA MET A 81 -0.76 -4.13 16.22
C MET A 81 -1.13 -3.36 14.95
N GLN A 82 -0.16 -2.84 14.21
CA GLN A 82 -0.43 -2.05 13.01
C GLN A 82 0.35 -2.61 11.84
N MET A 83 -0.38 -3.07 10.83
CA MET A 83 0.16 -3.39 9.52
C MET A 83 -0.12 -2.22 8.58
N HIS A 84 0.88 -1.82 7.79
CA HIS A 84 0.77 -0.66 6.92
C HIS A 84 1.37 -0.97 5.55
N PHE A 85 0.71 -0.52 4.48
CA PHE A 85 1.20 -0.68 3.13
C PHE A 85 1.57 0.68 2.55
N ALA A 86 2.68 0.71 1.81
CA ALA A 86 3.08 1.82 0.97
C ALA A 86 3.46 1.31 -0.42
N ILE A 87 3.42 2.21 -1.41
CA ILE A 87 3.86 1.94 -2.78
C ILE A 87 5.17 2.69 -3.01
N THR A 88 6.22 2.01 -3.46
CA THR A 88 7.47 2.66 -3.84
C THR A 88 7.23 3.57 -5.06
N GLY A 89 7.60 4.83 -4.94
CA GLY A 89 7.39 5.85 -5.96
C GLY A 89 8.29 5.67 -7.19
N PRO A 90 8.12 6.52 -8.23
CA PRO A 90 8.99 6.53 -9.42
C PRO A 90 10.46 6.76 -9.10
N ASP A 91 10.73 7.55 -8.07
CA ASP A 91 12.02 7.61 -7.38
C ASP A 91 11.93 6.66 -6.18
N ALA A 92 12.80 5.64 -6.13
CA ALA A 92 12.83 4.65 -5.04
C ALA A 92 13.18 5.25 -3.68
N ALA A 93 13.69 6.49 -3.64
CA ALA A 93 13.86 7.25 -2.41
C ALA A 93 12.55 7.83 -1.84
N ILE A 94 11.42 7.62 -2.52
CA ILE A 94 10.08 8.07 -2.09
C ILE A 94 9.13 6.88 -2.00
N ARG A 95 8.30 6.85 -0.96
CA ARG A 95 7.14 5.96 -0.83
C ARG A 95 5.85 6.77 -0.79
N ILE A 96 4.77 6.19 -1.30
CA ILE A 96 3.42 6.79 -1.33
C ILE A 96 2.54 5.96 -0.41
N GLU A 97 1.91 6.60 0.58
CA GLU A 97 1.13 5.91 1.60
C GLU A 97 -0.10 6.71 2.04
N ALA A 98 -1.18 6.01 2.39
CA ALA A 98 -2.38 6.63 2.97
C ALA A 98 -2.21 6.78 4.48
N HIS A 99 -1.86 7.99 4.92
CA HIS A 99 -1.44 8.24 6.29
C HIS A 99 -2.61 8.68 7.16
N ALA A 100 -3.00 7.85 8.14
CA ALA A 100 -4.14 8.11 9.03
C ALA A 100 -3.97 9.40 9.86
N GLY A 101 -2.80 9.61 10.48
CA GLY A 101 -2.52 10.81 11.30
C GLY A 101 -2.55 12.13 10.53
N LEU A 102 -1.96 12.17 9.32
CA LEU A 102 -1.99 13.33 8.42
C LEU A 102 -3.30 13.46 7.64
N ARG A 103 -4.21 12.48 7.77
CA ARG A 103 -5.54 12.42 7.15
C ARG A 103 -5.53 12.52 5.62
N LYS A 104 -4.46 12.09 4.97
CA LYS A 104 -4.32 12.10 3.51
C LYS A 104 -3.29 11.10 3.00
N VAL A 105 -3.30 10.86 1.70
CA VAL A 105 -2.21 10.19 0.99
C VAL A 105 -1.02 11.14 0.87
N VAL A 106 0.17 10.66 1.20
CA VAL A 106 1.41 11.44 1.22
C VAL A 106 2.50 10.75 0.44
N ALA A 107 3.45 11.54 -0.05
CA ALA A 107 4.75 11.07 -0.51
C ALA A 107 5.74 11.32 0.63
N THR A 108 6.39 10.27 1.12
CA THR A 108 7.34 10.33 2.22
C THR A 108 8.69 9.80 1.76
N PRO A 109 9.82 10.37 2.22
CA PRO A 109 11.12 9.77 1.97
C PRO A 109 11.15 8.33 2.47
N THR A 110 11.73 7.44 1.67
CA THR A 110 12.05 6.07 2.06
C THR A 110 12.93 6.15 3.30
N SER A 111 12.35 5.83 4.46
CA SER A 111 13.09 5.78 5.72
C SER A 111 13.96 4.53 5.77
N ALA A 112 14.90 4.48 6.72
CA ALA A 112 15.72 3.29 6.99
C ALA A 112 14.90 2.05 7.43
N SER A 113 13.57 2.17 7.54
CA SER A 113 12.70 1.02 7.79
C SER A 113 12.67 0.09 6.58
N THR A 114 13.20 -1.11 6.78
CA THR A 114 13.10 -2.21 5.82
C THR A 114 11.68 -2.78 5.85
N PRO A 115 11.03 -2.97 4.70
CA PRO A 115 9.72 -3.63 4.65
C PRO A 115 9.82 -5.07 5.16
N LEU A 116 8.77 -5.54 5.83
CA LEU A 116 8.65 -6.94 6.24
C LEU A 116 8.48 -7.87 5.03
N ARG A 117 7.76 -7.39 4.01
CA ARG A 117 7.48 -8.08 2.76
C ARG A 117 7.35 -7.04 1.65
N ARG A 118 7.67 -7.46 0.43
CA ARG A 118 7.52 -6.66 -0.78
C ARG A 118 7.00 -7.52 -1.91
N TRP A 119 6.12 -6.94 -2.71
CA TRP A 119 5.61 -7.58 -3.92
C TRP A 119 5.74 -6.64 -5.12
N ARG A 120 6.00 -7.22 -6.28
CA ARG A 120 6.11 -6.52 -7.56
C ARG A 120 5.28 -7.25 -8.61
N MET A 121 4.73 -6.46 -9.52
CA MET A 121 4.01 -6.95 -10.68
C MET A 121 4.94 -6.98 -11.89
N ASP A 122 4.83 -8.03 -12.70
CA ASP A 122 5.52 -8.15 -13.99
C ASP A 122 4.89 -7.27 -15.09
#